data_AF-A0A136NDP1-F1
#
_entry.id   AF-A0A136NDP1-F1
#
_cell.length_a   1.000
_cell.length_b   1.000
_cell.length_c   1.000
_cell.angle_alpha   90.00
_cell.angle_beta   90.00
_cell.angle_gamma   90.00
#
_symmetry.space_group_name_H-M   'P 1'
#
loop_
_entity.id
_entity.type
_entity.pdbx_description
1 polymer ?
#
loop_
_entity_poly.entity_id
_entity_poly.type
_entity_poly.pdbx_seq_one_letter_code
_entity_poly.pdbx_strand_id
1 'polypeptide(L)'
;MGMPLTFPDGDASLQQPLADKIEVICKDPQYSTPEKLHELKNNPKFKKTKSSIFTKENTKNLYIFLTHIDSTHLYLEDCDYSLLKFLRHKTVKQNLGYKVVDSATYFVNEEKLRLVRWNKGINMKMFENNTVFETTIDNYIEYWECSNKFDYSPKYPYTYPKRTPLRMNYTDEQNEDLAYILKNPIMVFSIMPFDDMTYDLPYNLEASSRKEELETASGKNIDGTGIDLDNDKILDAFWFNEVQDSQIIEVITRLYVNLEGKWIPIWYTYFREM
;
A
#
# COMPACT_ATOMS: atom_id res chain seq x y z
N MET A 1 -24.79 -24.25 7.15
CA MET A 1 -23.54 -23.48 7.39
C MET A 1 -22.80 -23.42 6.07
N GLY A 2 -22.97 -22.32 5.33
CA GLY A 2 -22.21 -22.12 4.10
C GLY A 2 -20.77 -21.83 4.47
N MET A 3 -19.81 -22.54 3.88
CA MET A 3 -18.41 -22.15 4.05
C MET A 3 -18.24 -20.74 3.49
N PRO A 4 -17.52 -19.85 4.19
CA PRO A 4 -17.14 -18.59 3.60
C PRO A 4 -16.38 -18.85 2.30
N LEU A 5 -16.85 -18.31 1.17
CA LEU A 5 -16.12 -18.06 -0.08
C LEU A 5 -14.71 -17.59 0.25
N THR A 6 -13.76 -18.51 0.30
CA THR A 6 -12.36 -18.18 0.51
C THR A 6 -11.83 -17.63 -0.81
N PHE A 7 -11.44 -16.35 -0.82
CA PHE A 7 -10.59 -15.83 -1.89
C PHE A 7 -9.35 -16.71 -2.02
N PRO A 8 -8.82 -16.93 -3.23
CA PRO A 8 -7.69 -17.83 -3.44
C PRO A 8 -6.53 -17.47 -2.51
N ASP A 9 -6.04 -18.46 -1.76
CA ASP A 9 -4.86 -18.34 -0.91
C ASP A 9 -3.67 -17.89 -1.77
N GLY A 10 -2.96 -16.85 -1.30
CA GLY A 10 -2.07 -16.00 -2.10
C GLY A 10 -1.15 -16.73 -3.08
N ASP A 11 -1.13 -16.24 -4.32
CA ASP A 11 -0.21 -16.66 -5.39
C ASP A 11 1.07 -15.82 -5.37
N ALA A 12 2.22 -16.50 -5.24
CA ALA A 12 3.55 -15.88 -5.26
C ALA A 12 3.87 -15.13 -6.57
N SER A 13 3.16 -15.45 -7.66
CA SER A 13 3.32 -14.77 -8.95
C SER A 13 2.73 -13.35 -8.95
N LEU A 14 1.94 -12.97 -7.94
CA LEU A 14 1.21 -11.70 -7.88
C LEU A 14 1.99 -10.55 -7.22
N GLN A 15 3.22 -10.76 -6.75
CA GLN A 15 4.15 -9.67 -6.41
C GLN A 15 4.87 -9.10 -7.65
N GLN A 16 4.37 -9.44 -8.84
CA GLN A 16 4.87 -8.86 -10.07
C GLN A 16 4.59 -7.36 -10.12
N PRO A 17 5.42 -6.61 -10.86
CA PRO A 17 5.15 -5.21 -11.18
C PRO A 17 3.69 -4.98 -11.51
N LEU A 18 3.15 -3.86 -11.01
CA LEU A 18 1.82 -3.46 -11.42
C LEU A 18 1.78 -3.32 -12.94
N ALA A 19 0.74 -3.90 -13.55
CA ALA A 19 0.54 -3.79 -14.99
C ALA A 19 0.38 -2.31 -15.41
N ASP A 20 0.64 -2.01 -16.69
CA ASP A 20 0.43 -0.66 -17.24
C ASP A 20 -1.02 -0.14 -17.06
N LYS A 21 -1.96 -1.08 -16.86
CA LYS A 21 -3.39 -0.86 -16.59
C LYS A 21 -3.81 -1.74 -15.43
N ILE A 22 -4.45 -1.16 -14.41
CA ILE A 22 -5.01 -1.90 -13.27
C ILE A 22 -6.53 -1.74 -13.31
N GLU A 23 -7.26 -2.85 -13.38
CA GLU A 23 -8.72 -2.87 -13.28
C GLU A 23 -9.12 -3.63 -12.03
N VAL A 24 -9.82 -2.95 -11.12
CA VAL A 24 -10.43 -3.61 -9.98
C VAL A 24 -11.86 -3.95 -10.35
N ILE A 25 -12.11 -5.26 -10.44
CA ILE A 25 -13.40 -5.82 -10.85
C ILE A 25 -13.99 -6.55 -9.66
N CYS A 26 -15.19 -6.15 -9.25
CA CYS A 26 -16.02 -6.95 -8.35
C CYS A 26 -16.73 -8.06 -9.13
N LYS A 27 -16.67 -9.28 -8.60
CA LYS A 27 -17.47 -10.42 -9.04
C LYS A 27 -18.37 -10.84 -7.88
N ASP A 28 -19.62 -10.40 -7.91
CA ASP A 28 -20.62 -10.81 -6.92
C ASP A 28 -21.35 -12.08 -7.42
N PRO A 29 -21.40 -13.18 -6.66
CA PRO A 29 -22.13 -14.38 -7.04
C PRO A 29 -23.62 -14.14 -7.32
N GLN A 30 -24.23 -13.09 -6.76
CA GLN A 30 -25.63 -12.73 -7.00
C GLN A 30 -25.84 -12.03 -8.36
N TYR A 31 -24.79 -11.46 -8.97
CA TYR A 31 -24.88 -10.76 -10.25
C TYR A 31 -24.09 -11.51 -11.33
N SER A 32 -24.73 -11.80 -12.46
CA SER A 32 -24.12 -12.61 -13.53
C SER A 32 -22.99 -11.90 -14.29
N THR A 33 -22.88 -10.57 -14.16
CA THR A 33 -21.86 -9.75 -14.83
C THR A 33 -20.89 -9.15 -13.82
N PRO A 34 -19.57 -9.37 -13.97
CA PRO A 34 -18.56 -8.66 -13.22
C PRO A 34 -18.69 -7.14 -13.43
N GLU A 35 -18.62 -6.38 -12.34
CA GLU A 35 -18.66 -4.92 -12.38
C GLU A 35 -17.28 -4.35 -12.11
N LYS A 36 -16.93 -3.32 -12.86
CA LYS A 36 -15.64 -2.66 -12.73
C LYS A 36 -15.77 -1.50 -11.75
N LEU A 37 -15.07 -1.60 -10.62
CA LEU A 37 -15.12 -0.63 -9.53
C LEU A 37 -14.26 0.61 -9.84
N HIS A 38 -13.02 0.39 -10.30
CA HIS A 38 -12.16 1.46 -10.78
C HIS A 38 -11.15 0.94 -11.79
N GLU A 39 -10.61 1.86 -12.59
CA GLU A 39 -9.50 1.58 -13.49
C GLU A 39 -8.45 2.67 -13.39
N LEU A 40 -7.23 2.25 -13.09
CA LEU A 40 -6.06 3.08 -13.22
C LEU A 40 -5.42 2.79 -14.57
N LYS A 41 -5.46 3.79 -15.45
CA LYS A 41 -4.76 3.76 -16.73
C LYS A 41 -3.36 4.34 -16.56
N ASN A 42 -2.42 3.81 -17.35
CA ASN A 42 -1.16 4.44 -17.73
C ASN A 42 -0.21 4.75 -16.57
N ASN A 43 0.38 3.72 -15.98
CA ASN A 43 1.56 3.94 -15.13
C ASN A 43 2.66 4.66 -15.94
N PRO A 44 3.12 5.85 -15.53
CA PRO A 44 4.23 6.52 -16.20
C PRO A 44 5.45 5.61 -16.28
N LYS A 45 6.06 5.57 -17.46
CA LYS A 45 7.35 4.90 -17.67
C LYS A 45 8.43 5.95 -17.55
N PHE A 46 9.36 5.75 -16.62
CA PHE A 46 10.48 6.67 -16.42
C PHE A 46 11.71 6.28 -17.24
N LYS A 47 12.58 7.26 -17.50
CA LYS A 47 13.90 6.96 -18.08
C LYS A 47 14.70 6.09 -17.12
N LYS A 48 15.55 5.23 -17.68
CA LYS A 48 16.45 4.40 -16.88
C LYS A 48 17.46 5.25 -16.12
N THR A 49 17.80 4.80 -14.93
CA THR A 49 18.76 5.42 -14.01
C THR A 49 19.88 4.42 -13.70
N LYS A 50 20.81 4.81 -12.81
CA LYS A 50 21.75 3.86 -12.23
C LYS A 50 21.00 2.83 -11.39
N SER A 51 21.50 1.60 -11.36
CA SER A 51 20.95 0.54 -10.51
C SER A 51 21.07 0.91 -9.04
N SER A 52 20.00 0.68 -8.28
CA SER A 52 19.95 0.89 -6.84
C SER A 52 20.16 -0.44 -6.10
N ILE A 53 19.96 -0.47 -4.78
CA ILE A 53 20.10 -1.69 -3.95
C ILE A 53 19.06 -2.78 -4.29
N PHE A 54 17.97 -2.41 -4.97
CA PHE A 54 16.93 -3.38 -5.34
C PHE A 54 17.33 -4.20 -6.56
N THR A 55 17.27 -5.52 -6.39
CA THR A 55 17.51 -6.52 -7.42
C THR A 55 16.25 -7.36 -7.60
N LYS A 56 16.12 -8.00 -8.77
CA LYS A 56 15.01 -8.94 -8.99
C LYS A 56 14.94 -10.05 -7.96
N GLU A 57 16.06 -10.42 -7.36
CA GLU A 57 16.10 -11.52 -6.40
C GLU A 57 15.65 -11.09 -5.01
N ASN A 58 16.16 -9.97 -4.49
CA ASN A 58 15.75 -9.51 -3.17
C ASN A 58 14.28 -9.04 -3.14
N THR A 59 13.81 -8.39 -4.20
CA THR A 59 12.46 -7.80 -4.23
C THR A 59 11.36 -8.86 -4.24
N LYS A 60 11.61 -10.09 -4.70
CA LYS A 60 10.65 -11.22 -4.63
C LYS A 60 10.26 -11.61 -3.20
N ASN A 61 11.10 -11.26 -2.24
CA ASN A 61 10.90 -11.58 -0.84
C ASN A 61 10.53 -10.34 -0.03
N LEU A 62 10.11 -9.25 -0.67
CA LEU A 62 9.75 -8.01 0.00
C LEU A 62 8.35 -7.58 -0.45
N TYR A 63 7.50 -7.20 0.49
CA TYR A 63 6.34 -6.39 0.21
C TYR A 63 6.68 -4.93 0.53
N ILE A 64 6.77 -4.11 -0.51
CA ILE A 64 7.18 -2.71 -0.44
C ILE A 64 5.95 -1.84 -0.72
N PHE A 65 5.68 -0.88 0.14
CA PHE A 65 4.45 -0.08 0.08
C PHE A 65 4.61 1.25 0.84
N LEU A 66 3.58 2.09 0.82
CA LEU A 66 3.51 3.30 1.64
C LEU A 66 2.50 3.13 2.78
N THR A 67 2.89 3.56 3.98
CA THR A 67 1.97 3.69 5.13
C THR A 67 1.60 5.17 5.27
N HIS A 68 0.32 5.48 5.37
CA HIS A 68 -0.17 6.82 5.63
C HIS A 68 -0.09 7.13 7.13
N ILE A 69 0.49 8.28 7.51
CA ILE A 69 0.35 8.86 8.85
C ILE A 69 -0.70 9.95 8.80
N ASP A 70 -1.76 9.79 9.59
CA ASP A 70 -2.70 10.87 9.89
C ASP A 70 -2.69 11.15 11.40
N SER A 71 -2.45 12.42 11.75
CA SER A 71 -2.40 12.93 13.13
C SER A 71 -1.41 12.18 14.01
N THR A 72 -1.86 11.07 14.62
CA THR A 72 -1.04 10.19 15.48
C THR A 72 -1.21 8.71 15.13
N HIS A 73 -1.84 8.37 14.01
CA HIS A 73 -2.19 7.03 13.61
C HIS A 73 -1.49 6.62 12.31
N LEU A 74 -1.17 5.33 12.19
CA LEU A 74 -0.68 4.70 10.97
C LEU A 74 -1.80 3.93 10.27
N TYR A 75 -1.98 4.17 8.98
CA TYR A 75 -2.95 3.52 8.12
C TYR A 75 -2.27 2.92 6.89
N LEU A 76 -2.80 1.81 6.42
CA LEU A 76 -2.34 1.16 5.20
C LEU A 76 -3.52 0.87 4.30
N GLU A 77 -3.40 1.29 3.05
CA GLU A 77 -4.40 1.05 2.01
C GLU A 77 -3.94 -0.10 1.10
N ASP A 78 -4.84 -1.04 0.83
CA ASP A 78 -4.59 -2.24 0.02
C ASP A 78 -5.70 -2.41 -1.03
N CYS A 79 -5.68 -1.52 -2.04
CA CYS A 79 -6.77 -1.38 -3.01
C CYS A 79 -7.04 -2.63 -3.87
N ASP A 80 -6.07 -3.53 -4.00
CA ASP A 80 -6.13 -4.75 -4.82
C ASP A 80 -5.92 -6.05 -4.02
N TYR A 81 -6.00 -5.96 -2.70
CA TYR A 81 -5.75 -7.06 -1.75
C TYR A 81 -4.32 -7.66 -1.88
N SER A 82 -3.36 -6.93 -2.44
CA SER A 82 -1.99 -7.40 -2.63
C SER A 82 -1.28 -7.63 -1.30
N LEU A 83 -1.49 -6.77 -0.29
CA LEU A 83 -0.99 -7.00 1.06
C LEU A 83 -1.66 -8.24 1.68
N LEU A 84 -2.99 -8.37 1.63
CA LEU A 84 -3.66 -9.55 2.22
C LEU A 84 -3.16 -10.86 1.60
N LYS A 85 -3.01 -10.89 0.27
CA LYS A 85 -2.45 -12.04 -0.46
C LYS A 85 -1.02 -12.34 0.01
N PHE A 86 -0.18 -11.31 0.15
CA PHE A 86 1.18 -11.48 0.68
C PHE A 86 1.18 -12.02 2.11
N LEU A 87 0.38 -11.44 3.00
CA LEU A 87 0.29 -11.87 4.41
C LEU A 87 -0.19 -13.32 4.49
N ARG A 88 -1.20 -13.74 3.71
CA ARG A 88 -1.65 -15.14 3.64
C ARG A 88 -0.57 -16.06 3.09
N HIS A 89 0.13 -15.64 2.02
CA HIS A 89 1.24 -16.42 1.45
C HIS A 89 2.35 -16.66 2.48
N LYS A 90 2.80 -15.57 3.15
CA LYS A 90 3.78 -15.61 4.25
C LYS A 90 3.32 -16.52 5.37
N THR A 91 2.06 -16.40 5.78
CA THR A 91 1.44 -17.19 6.83
C THR A 91 1.48 -18.69 6.52
N VAL A 92 1.09 -19.09 5.30
CA VAL A 92 1.13 -20.50 4.89
C VAL A 92 2.56 -21.03 4.85
N LYS A 93 3.48 -20.28 4.23
CA LYS A 93 4.87 -20.71 4.06
C LYS A 93 5.66 -20.78 5.38
N GLN A 94 5.31 -19.96 6.35
CA GLN A 94 5.94 -19.92 7.68
C GLN A 94 5.12 -20.62 8.75
N ASN A 95 4.00 -21.26 8.39
CA ASN A 95 3.11 -21.93 9.32
C ASN A 95 2.64 -21.03 10.48
N LEU A 96 2.31 -19.77 10.18
CA LEU A 96 1.80 -18.82 11.16
C LEU A 96 0.30 -19.06 11.40
N GLY A 97 -0.13 -18.94 12.66
CA GLY A 97 -1.55 -19.07 13.01
C GLY A 97 -2.30 -17.75 12.85
N TYR A 98 -3.47 -17.80 12.21
CA TYR A 98 -4.43 -16.70 12.17
C TYR A 98 -5.86 -17.23 12.35
N LYS A 99 -6.78 -16.32 12.64
CA LYS A 99 -8.21 -16.59 12.68
C LYS A 99 -8.96 -15.57 11.85
N VAL A 100 -9.99 -16.05 11.15
CA VAL A 100 -10.99 -15.19 10.51
C VAL A 100 -12.15 -15.07 11.47
N VAL A 101 -12.53 -13.84 11.79
CA VAL A 101 -13.66 -13.52 12.64
C VAL A 101 -14.67 -12.78 11.77
N ASP A 102 -15.82 -13.40 11.53
CA ASP A 102 -17.00 -12.69 11.04
C ASP A 102 -17.29 -11.59 12.06
N SER A 103 -17.18 -10.34 11.64
CA SER A 103 -17.02 -9.30 12.63
C SER A 103 -18.37 -8.91 13.21
N ALA A 104 -18.50 -9.19 14.51
CA ALA A 104 -19.72 -9.00 15.28
C ALA A 104 -19.92 -7.55 15.79
N THR A 105 -19.07 -6.60 15.39
CA THR A 105 -19.26 -5.18 15.72
C THR A 105 -20.38 -4.58 14.87
N TYR A 106 -21.18 -3.69 15.45
CA TYR A 106 -22.34 -3.07 14.79
C TYR A 106 -21.99 -2.48 13.41
N PHE A 107 -20.91 -1.71 13.34
CA PHE A 107 -20.36 -1.12 12.11
C PHE A 107 -20.09 -2.16 11.01
N VAL A 108 -19.70 -3.37 11.41
CA VAL A 108 -19.23 -4.39 10.48
C VAL A 108 -20.35 -5.33 10.01
N ASN A 109 -21.42 -5.48 10.80
CA ASN A 109 -22.61 -6.17 10.32
C ASN A 109 -23.35 -5.36 9.24
N GLU A 110 -23.35 -4.02 9.33
CA GLU A 110 -23.91 -3.16 8.28
C GLU A 110 -23.00 -3.11 7.03
N GLU A 111 -21.68 -3.02 7.22
CA GLU A 111 -20.72 -2.94 6.11
C GLU A 111 -20.26 -4.29 5.54
N LYS A 112 -20.69 -5.41 6.15
CA LYS A 112 -20.35 -6.78 5.74
C LYS A 112 -18.83 -6.98 5.62
N LEU A 113 -18.12 -6.72 6.72
CA LEU A 113 -16.66 -6.90 6.80
C LEU A 113 -16.28 -8.13 7.64
N ARG A 114 -15.05 -8.55 7.46
CA ARG A 114 -14.42 -9.62 8.24
C ARG A 114 -13.08 -9.16 8.77
N LEU A 115 -12.70 -9.72 9.90
CA LEU A 115 -11.41 -9.45 10.51
C LEU A 115 -10.53 -10.69 10.41
N VAL A 116 -9.42 -10.56 9.70
CA VAL A 116 -8.31 -11.52 9.75
C VAL A 116 -7.38 -11.07 10.88
N ARG A 117 -7.18 -11.91 11.90
CA ARG A 117 -6.28 -11.61 13.02
C ARG A 117 -5.21 -12.69 13.14
N TRP A 118 -3.95 -12.28 13.10
CA TRP A 118 -2.82 -13.16 13.34
C TRP A 118 -2.61 -13.36 14.84
N ASN A 119 -2.25 -14.59 15.23
CA ASN A 119 -2.01 -14.92 16.63
C ASN A 119 -0.75 -14.22 17.17
N LYS A 120 0.21 -13.94 16.29
CA LYS A 120 1.40 -13.12 16.53
C LYS A 120 1.48 -12.08 15.43
N GLY A 121 1.77 -10.83 15.80
CA GLY A 121 1.98 -9.77 14.82
C GLY A 121 3.13 -10.09 13.86
N ILE A 122 2.97 -9.70 12.60
CA ILE A 122 3.96 -9.85 11.54
C ILE A 122 4.79 -8.57 11.49
N ASN A 123 6.11 -8.68 11.67
CA ASN A 123 7.02 -7.53 11.70
C ASN A 123 7.10 -6.79 10.35
N MET A 124 7.23 -5.47 10.40
CA MET A 124 7.52 -4.61 9.27
C MET A 124 8.42 -3.44 9.68
N LYS A 125 9.16 -2.90 8.71
CA LYS A 125 10.04 -1.74 8.88
C LYS A 125 9.49 -0.53 8.13
N MET A 126 9.58 0.63 8.75
CA MET A 126 9.12 1.91 8.23
C MET A 126 10.27 2.91 8.24
N PHE A 127 10.33 3.77 7.23
CA PHE A 127 11.41 4.72 7.00
C PHE A 127 10.87 6.13 6.90
N GLU A 128 11.28 6.97 7.86
CA GLU A 128 10.95 8.40 7.86
C GLU A 128 12.14 9.22 8.35
N ASN A 129 12.52 10.26 7.60
CA ASN A 129 13.53 11.27 7.99
C ASN A 129 14.80 10.67 8.63
N ASN A 130 15.53 9.79 7.92
CA ASN A 130 16.76 9.16 8.41
C ASN A 130 16.59 8.25 9.63
N THR A 131 15.36 7.87 9.96
CA THR A 131 15.06 6.98 11.09
C THR A 131 14.30 5.75 10.62
N VAL A 132 14.73 4.59 11.11
CA VAL A 132 14.06 3.30 10.88
C VAL A 132 13.22 2.95 12.09
N PHE A 133 11.96 2.62 11.86
CA PHE A 133 11.02 2.21 12.90
C PHE A 133 10.56 0.79 12.64
N GLU A 134 10.49 -0.02 13.69
CA GLU A 134 9.94 -1.37 13.64
C GLU A 134 8.53 -1.37 14.21
N THR A 135 7.62 -2.04 13.52
CA THR A 135 6.23 -2.22 13.96
C THR A 135 5.70 -3.58 13.50
N THR A 136 4.44 -3.87 13.80
CA THR A 136 3.80 -5.14 13.45
C THR A 136 2.43 -4.94 12.80
N ILE A 137 2.04 -5.85 11.93
CA ILE A 137 0.66 -6.04 11.48
C ILE A 137 0.09 -7.27 12.19
N ASP A 138 -0.91 -7.07 13.02
CA ASP A 138 -1.60 -8.14 13.77
C ASP A 138 -3.00 -8.42 13.24
N ASN A 139 -3.53 -7.54 12.40
CA ASN A 139 -4.88 -7.65 11.86
C ASN A 139 -5.03 -6.99 10.48
N TYR A 140 -6.08 -7.40 9.77
CA TYR A 140 -6.50 -6.87 8.48
C TYR A 140 -8.02 -7.01 8.37
N ILE A 141 -8.72 -5.94 7.99
CA ILE A 141 -10.17 -5.96 7.75
C ILE A 141 -10.39 -6.25 6.27
N GLU A 142 -11.18 -7.25 5.90
CA GLU A 142 -11.53 -7.53 4.49
C GLU A 142 -13.04 -7.30 4.25
N TYR A 143 -13.41 -6.79 3.07
CA TYR A 143 -14.82 -6.73 2.66
C TYR A 143 -15.29 -8.12 2.22
N TRP A 144 -16.44 -8.54 2.74
CA TRP A 144 -16.97 -9.88 2.51
C TRP A 144 -17.99 -9.94 1.36
N GLU A 145 -18.77 -8.89 1.12
CA GLU A 145 -19.78 -8.84 0.04
C GLU A 145 -19.73 -7.54 -0.77
N CYS A 146 -19.84 -7.67 -2.09
CA CYS A 146 -19.84 -6.55 -3.03
C CYS A 146 -21.13 -5.72 -3.04
N SER A 147 -22.21 -6.17 -2.38
CA SER A 147 -23.54 -5.57 -2.55
C SER A 147 -23.64 -4.10 -2.15
N ASN A 148 -22.71 -3.58 -1.33
CA ASN A 148 -22.67 -2.17 -0.93
C ASN A 148 -21.83 -1.28 -1.87
N LYS A 149 -21.40 -1.77 -3.05
CA LYS A 149 -20.40 -1.22 -4.02
C LYS A 149 -20.40 0.30 -4.31
N PHE A 150 -21.47 1.01 -4.02
CA PHE A 150 -21.60 2.47 -4.24
C PHE A 150 -21.48 3.32 -2.96
N ASP A 151 -21.63 2.73 -1.77
CA ASP A 151 -21.21 3.35 -0.49
C ASP A 151 -19.70 3.21 -0.25
N TYR A 152 -19.01 2.50 -1.16
CA TYR A 152 -17.56 2.50 -1.31
C TYR A 152 -17.09 3.81 -1.98
N SER A 153 -17.41 4.96 -1.37
CA SER A 153 -16.35 5.97 -1.27
C SER A 153 -15.15 5.23 -0.66
N PRO A 154 -13.94 5.37 -1.22
CA PRO A 154 -12.81 4.47 -1.01
C PRO A 154 -12.51 4.25 0.47
N LYS A 155 -13.14 3.22 1.04
CA LYS A 155 -12.89 2.73 2.38
C LYS A 155 -12.33 1.35 2.14
N TYR A 156 -11.01 1.35 2.05
CA TYR A 156 -10.19 0.16 1.84
C TYR A 156 -10.13 -0.64 3.15
N PRO A 157 -9.70 -1.90 3.11
CA PRO A 157 -9.31 -2.65 4.30
C PRO A 157 -8.47 -1.81 5.27
N TYR A 158 -9.09 -1.25 6.31
CA TYR A 158 -8.33 -0.59 7.37
C TYR A 158 -7.54 -1.67 8.13
N THR A 159 -6.22 -1.64 8.04
CA THR A 159 -5.45 -2.13 9.20
C THR A 159 -5.78 -1.18 10.34
N TYR A 160 -6.20 -1.71 11.50
CA TYR A 160 -6.61 -0.85 12.61
C TYR A 160 -5.52 0.17 12.91
N PRO A 161 -5.85 1.47 12.93
CA PRO A 161 -4.86 2.50 13.09
C PRO A 161 -4.04 2.27 14.36
N LYS A 162 -2.72 2.23 14.22
CA LYS A 162 -1.82 2.13 15.36
C LYS A 162 -1.35 3.51 15.73
N ARG A 163 -1.53 3.87 17.01
CA ARG A 163 -0.95 5.10 17.54
C ARG A 163 0.57 5.05 17.37
N THR A 164 1.15 6.10 16.82
CA THR A 164 2.56 6.20 16.48
C THR A 164 3.17 7.48 17.01
N PRO A 165 4.45 7.47 17.44
CA PRO A 165 5.18 8.69 17.76
C PRO A 165 5.71 9.44 16.52
N LEU A 166 5.54 8.88 15.32
CA LEU A 166 6.14 9.40 14.09
C LEU A 166 5.80 10.87 13.82
N ARG A 167 4.59 11.33 14.18
CA ARG A 167 4.20 12.75 14.11
C ARG A 167 3.17 13.16 15.16
N MET A 168 3.19 14.46 15.51
CA MET A 168 2.27 15.10 16.46
C MET A 168 1.76 16.49 16.00
N ASN A 169 2.00 16.92 14.76
CA ASN A 169 1.91 18.34 14.39
C ASN A 169 1.04 18.62 13.15
N TYR A 170 -0.25 18.30 13.20
CA TYR A 170 -1.23 18.97 12.35
C TYR A 170 -2.01 19.98 13.19
N THR A 171 -2.32 21.14 12.63
CA THR A 171 -3.26 22.06 13.30
C THR A 171 -4.67 21.50 13.22
N ASP A 172 -5.54 21.85 14.18
CA ASP A 172 -6.93 21.39 14.19
C ASP A 172 -7.66 21.73 12.87
N GLU A 173 -7.39 22.91 12.28
CA GLU A 173 -7.92 23.32 10.98
C GLU A 173 -7.44 22.43 9.81
N GLN A 174 -6.22 21.89 9.86
CA GLN A 174 -5.71 20.97 8.84
C GLN A 174 -6.25 19.54 9.01
N ASN A 175 -6.56 19.14 10.25
CA ASN A 175 -7.19 17.86 10.55
C ASN A 175 -8.66 17.82 10.06
N GLU A 176 -9.31 18.98 9.97
CA GLU A 176 -10.70 19.09 9.52
C GLU A 176 -10.82 19.26 8.00
N ASP A 177 -9.78 19.75 7.31
CA ASP A 177 -9.79 19.90 5.85
C ASP A 177 -9.33 18.61 5.13
N LEU A 178 -10.29 17.75 4.83
CA LEU A 178 -10.09 16.54 4.05
C LEU A 178 -9.37 16.81 2.72
N ALA A 179 -9.69 17.90 2.01
CA ALA A 179 -9.02 18.23 0.75
C ALA A 179 -7.52 18.50 0.94
N TYR A 180 -7.15 19.15 2.04
CA TYR A 180 -5.75 19.39 2.39
C TYR A 180 -5.01 18.09 2.71
N ILE A 181 -5.59 17.23 3.55
CA ILE A 181 -5.02 15.93 3.95
C ILE A 181 -4.75 15.08 2.70
N LEU A 182 -5.72 15.03 1.79
CA LEU A 182 -5.63 14.23 0.56
C LEU A 182 -4.63 14.78 -0.45
N LYS A 183 -4.46 16.11 -0.52
CA LYS A 183 -3.46 16.74 -1.38
C LYS A 183 -2.06 16.66 -0.80
N ASN A 184 -1.92 16.47 0.52
CA ASN A 184 -0.65 16.45 1.23
C ASN A 184 -0.53 15.23 2.17
N PRO A 185 -0.77 13.99 1.68
CA PRO A 185 -0.73 12.82 2.52
C PRO A 185 0.70 12.62 3.02
N ILE A 186 0.82 12.32 4.31
CA ILE A 186 2.12 11.97 4.89
C ILE A 186 2.33 10.49 4.67
N MET A 187 3.13 10.17 3.66
CA MET A 187 3.45 8.79 3.32
C MET A 187 4.83 8.40 3.86
N VAL A 188 4.88 7.24 4.49
CA VAL A 188 6.10 6.62 5.03
C VAL A 188 6.43 5.39 4.22
N PHE A 189 7.66 5.34 3.70
CA PHE A 189 8.12 4.19 2.95
C PHE A 189 8.24 2.98 3.87
N SER A 190 7.63 1.87 3.48
CA SER A 190 7.49 0.69 4.33
C SER A 190 7.92 -0.56 3.58
N ILE A 191 8.67 -1.42 4.27
CA ILE A 191 9.09 -2.72 3.73
C ILE A 191 8.75 -3.81 4.73
N MET A 192 8.08 -4.85 4.25
CA MET A 192 7.82 -6.07 4.97
C MET A 192 8.56 -7.24 4.31
N PRO A 193 9.57 -7.82 4.96
CA PRO A 193 10.23 -9.00 4.42
C PRO A 193 9.31 -10.21 4.44
N PHE A 194 9.54 -11.14 3.51
CA PHE A 194 8.87 -12.41 3.47
C PHE A 194 9.26 -13.23 4.70
N ASP A 195 10.56 -13.42 4.96
CA ASP A 195 11.08 -14.04 6.18
C ASP A 195 12.13 -13.17 6.88
N ASP A 196 12.40 -13.42 8.17
CA ASP A 196 13.33 -12.59 8.95
C ASP A 196 14.79 -12.67 8.45
N MET A 197 15.11 -13.67 7.61
CA MET A 197 16.44 -13.93 7.04
C MET A 197 16.64 -13.31 5.65
N THR A 198 15.58 -12.84 5.00
CA THR A 198 15.60 -12.26 3.64
C THR A 198 15.80 -10.75 3.66
N TYR A 199 15.95 -10.16 4.84
CA TYR A 199 16.15 -8.73 5.04
C TYR A 199 17.64 -8.38 5.26
N ASP A 200 18.51 -8.77 4.33
CA ASP A 200 19.87 -8.23 4.23
C ASP A 200 19.82 -6.86 3.51
N LEU A 201 18.99 -5.92 3.99
CA LEU A 201 19.27 -4.51 3.71
C LEU A 201 20.38 -4.08 4.68
N PRO A 202 21.41 -3.35 4.22
CA PRO A 202 22.56 -3.02 5.04
C PRO A 202 22.08 -2.45 6.37
N TYR A 203 22.42 -3.12 7.47
CA TYR A 203 21.88 -2.91 8.82
C TYR A 203 22.08 -1.48 9.40
N ASN A 204 22.66 -0.57 8.62
CA ASN A 204 22.82 0.86 8.88
C ASN A 204 22.19 1.66 7.72
N LEU A 205 20.88 1.53 7.50
CA LEU A 205 20.18 2.36 6.52
C LEU A 205 20.19 3.81 7.01
N GLU A 206 21.00 4.66 6.37
CA GLU A 206 20.94 6.12 6.50
C GLU A 206 19.84 6.68 5.59
N ALA A 207 18.64 6.10 5.71
CA ALA A 207 17.57 6.26 4.74
C ALA A 207 17.08 7.72 4.66
N SER A 208 17.34 8.38 3.54
CA SER A 208 16.90 9.76 3.31
C SER A 208 15.73 9.83 2.34
N SER A 209 14.88 10.83 2.54
CA SER A 209 13.81 11.20 1.62
C SER A 209 13.92 12.66 1.24
N ARG A 210 13.73 12.98 -0.04
CA ARG A 210 13.79 14.36 -0.54
C ARG A 210 12.80 14.59 -1.67
N LYS A 211 12.42 15.85 -1.87
CA LYS A 211 11.72 16.26 -3.10
C LYS A 211 12.61 15.97 -4.29
N GLU A 212 12.02 15.38 -5.33
CA GLU A 212 12.74 14.89 -6.48
C GLU A 212 11.86 14.94 -7.72
N GLU A 213 12.49 15.02 -8.90
CA GLU A 213 11.81 15.08 -10.18
C GLU A 213 12.34 13.97 -11.09
N LEU A 214 11.45 13.10 -11.57
CA LEU A 214 11.83 12.05 -12.51
C LEU A 214 11.30 12.35 -13.92
N GLU A 215 12.18 12.24 -14.91
CA GLU A 215 11.82 12.39 -16.31
C GLU A 215 11.22 11.08 -16.86
N THR A 216 10.03 11.19 -17.43
CA THR A 216 9.35 10.10 -18.13
C THR A 216 10.03 9.77 -19.46
N ALA A 217 9.75 8.59 -20.00
CA ALA A 217 10.24 8.15 -21.31
C ALA A 217 9.76 9.05 -22.47
N SER A 218 8.68 9.81 -22.27
CA SER A 218 8.18 10.81 -23.24
C SER A 218 8.78 12.21 -23.04
N GLY A 219 9.66 12.41 -22.06
CA GLY A 219 10.31 13.69 -21.78
C GLY A 219 9.51 14.66 -20.89
N LYS A 220 8.36 14.22 -20.35
CA LYS A 220 7.64 14.96 -19.30
C LYS A 220 8.29 14.68 -17.95
N ASN A 221 8.44 15.69 -17.11
CA ASN A 221 8.86 15.49 -15.73
C ASN A 221 7.67 15.32 -14.76
N ILE A 222 7.89 14.55 -13.70
CA ILE A 222 6.93 14.33 -12.62
C ILE A 222 7.62 14.60 -11.29
N ASP A 223 7.06 15.53 -10.52
CA ASP A 223 7.50 15.86 -9.17
C ASP A 223 6.99 14.81 -8.17
N GLY A 224 7.84 14.47 -7.21
CA GLY A 224 7.49 13.54 -6.14
C GLY A 224 8.52 13.53 -5.02
N THR A 225 8.58 12.41 -4.31
CA THR A 225 9.53 12.15 -3.25
C THR A 225 10.41 10.97 -3.63
N GLY A 226 11.72 11.23 -3.73
CA GLY A 226 12.75 10.22 -3.90
C GLY A 226 13.22 9.69 -2.55
N ILE A 227 13.48 8.39 -2.48
CA ILE A 227 13.96 7.67 -1.31
C ILE A 227 15.29 7.01 -1.65
N ASP A 228 16.27 7.17 -0.77
CA ASP A 228 17.61 6.63 -0.85
C ASP A 228 17.89 5.95 0.48
N LEU A 229 17.93 4.61 0.50
CA LEU A 229 17.92 3.82 1.72
C LEU A 229 19.32 3.62 2.30
N ASP A 230 20.37 3.67 1.47
CA ASP A 230 21.77 3.43 1.87
C ASP A 230 22.69 4.66 1.72
N ASN A 231 22.11 5.81 1.37
CA ASN A 231 22.77 7.11 1.25
C ASN A 231 23.88 7.15 0.18
N ASP A 232 23.76 6.30 -0.86
CA ASP A 232 24.69 6.27 -2.00
C ASP A 232 24.37 7.33 -3.08
N LYS A 233 23.31 8.12 -2.85
CA LYS A 233 22.76 9.18 -3.74
C LYS A 233 22.06 8.63 -4.98
N ILE A 234 21.88 7.32 -5.09
CA ILE A 234 21.03 6.65 -6.06
C ILE A 234 19.67 6.45 -5.40
N LEU A 235 18.62 6.82 -6.13
CA LEU A 235 17.27 6.63 -5.62
C LEU A 235 16.86 5.16 -5.74
N ASP A 236 16.39 4.62 -4.63
CA ASP A 236 15.86 3.26 -4.50
C ASP A 236 14.36 3.21 -4.77
N ALA A 237 13.64 4.25 -4.32
CA ALA A 237 12.21 4.36 -4.55
C ALA A 237 11.82 5.80 -4.87
N PHE A 238 10.68 5.94 -5.52
CA PHE A 238 10.09 7.22 -5.89
C PHE A 238 8.58 7.10 -5.80
N TRP A 239 7.94 8.08 -5.17
CA TRP A 239 6.49 8.14 -5.14
C TRP A 239 5.98 9.54 -5.41
N PHE A 240 4.76 9.61 -5.97
CA PHE A 240 4.11 10.87 -6.29
C PHE A 240 2.59 10.73 -6.21
N ASN A 241 1.92 11.89 -6.12
CA ASN A 241 0.46 11.99 -6.15
C ASN A 241 0.01 12.62 -7.47
N GLU A 242 -1.00 12.02 -8.10
CA GLU A 242 -1.78 12.64 -9.16
C GLU A 242 -3.11 13.09 -8.57
N VAL A 243 -3.30 14.41 -8.47
CA VAL A 243 -4.55 15.00 -8.02
C VAL A 243 -5.31 15.48 -9.26
N GLN A 244 -6.52 14.99 -9.47
CA GLN A 244 -7.44 15.55 -10.47
C GLN A 244 -8.39 16.51 -9.76
N ASP A 245 -8.20 17.81 -10.01
CA ASP A 245 -9.13 18.83 -9.55
C ASP A 245 -10.40 18.78 -10.42
N SER A 246 -11.43 18.09 -9.93
CA SER A 246 -12.78 18.10 -10.46
C SER A 246 -13.78 18.47 -9.35
N GLN A 247 -15.10 18.44 -9.60
CA GLN A 247 -16.09 18.56 -8.52
C GLN A 247 -15.94 17.48 -7.44
N ILE A 248 -15.26 16.39 -7.81
CA ILE A 248 -14.88 15.26 -6.97
C ILE A 248 -13.36 15.31 -6.84
N ILE A 249 -12.84 15.24 -5.62
CA ILE A 249 -11.39 15.19 -5.40
C ILE A 249 -10.93 13.76 -5.63
N GLU A 250 -10.14 13.54 -6.68
CA GLU A 250 -9.50 12.25 -6.96
C GLU A 250 -7.99 12.36 -6.76
N VAL A 251 -7.42 11.49 -5.93
CA VAL A 251 -5.98 11.42 -5.66
C VAL A 251 -5.47 10.01 -5.94
N ILE A 252 -4.46 9.87 -6.79
CA ILE A 252 -3.77 8.60 -7.01
C ILE A 252 -2.34 8.72 -6.51
N THR A 253 -1.96 7.95 -5.51
CA THR A 253 -0.56 7.82 -5.10
C THR A 253 0.04 6.59 -5.75
N ARG A 254 1.25 6.71 -6.30
CA ARG A 254 1.99 5.57 -6.86
C ARG A 254 3.38 5.50 -6.26
N LEU A 255 3.82 4.29 -5.95
CA LEU A 255 5.16 3.97 -5.51
C LEU A 255 5.88 3.15 -6.59
N TYR A 256 7.06 3.62 -6.95
CA TYR A 256 7.99 2.97 -7.85
C TYR A 256 9.26 2.59 -7.10
N VAL A 257 9.86 1.47 -7.50
CA VAL A 257 11.21 1.08 -7.07
C VAL A 257 12.16 1.02 -8.25
N ASN A 258 13.42 1.36 -8.00
CA ASN A 258 14.49 1.30 -8.97
C ASN A 258 15.10 -0.11 -9.00
N LEU A 259 14.53 -0.98 -9.81
CA LEU A 259 15.00 -2.34 -9.98
C LEU A 259 16.05 -2.39 -11.10
N GLU A 260 17.32 -2.53 -10.74
CA GLU A 260 18.43 -2.66 -11.71
C GLU A 260 18.45 -1.49 -12.73
N GLY A 261 18.14 -0.26 -12.30
CA GLY A 261 18.14 0.95 -13.14
C GLY A 261 16.82 1.19 -13.87
N LYS A 262 15.78 0.40 -13.59
CA LYS A 262 14.45 0.55 -14.16
C LYS A 262 13.45 0.88 -13.07
N TRP A 263 12.66 1.91 -13.30
CA TRP A 263 11.55 2.27 -12.43
C TRP A 263 10.35 1.37 -12.66
N ILE A 264 9.96 0.64 -11.63
CA ILE A 264 8.91 -0.37 -11.66
C ILE A 264 7.82 0.04 -10.67
N PRO A 265 6.55 0.21 -11.11
CA PRO A 265 5.45 0.47 -10.20
C PRO A 265 5.16 -0.79 -9.38
N ILE A 266 5.08 -0.66 -8.07
CA ILE A 266 4.91 -1.79 -7.14
C ILE A 266 3.74 -1.65 -6.19
N TRP A 267 3.30 -0.42 -5.93
CA TRP A 267 2.20 -0.15 -5.02
C TRP A 267 1.47 1.13 -5.47
N TYR A 268 0.17 1.18 -5.19
CA TYR A 268 -0.63 2.36 -5.42
C TYR A 268 -1.73 2.47 -4.37
N THR A 269 -2.22 3.69 -4.18
CA THR A 269 -3.55 3.91 -3.62
C THR A 269 -4.32 4.91 -4.50
N TYR A 270 -5.64 4.87 -4.36
CA TYR A 270 -6.56 5.77 -5.03
C TYR A 270 -7.59 6.26 -4.03
N PHE A 271 -7.77 7.56 -3.94
CA PHE A 271 -8.77 8.18 -3.11
C PHE A 271 -9.70 9.02 -3.99
N ARG A 272 -10.99 9.05 -3.62
CA ARG A 272 -12.05 9.77 -4.30
C ARG A 272 -13.10 10.23 -3.28
N GLU A 273 -13.26 11.53 -3.08
CA GLU A 273 -14.37 12.09 -2.28
C GLU A 273 -15.32 12.87 -3.19
N MET A 274 -16.62 12.64 -3.00
CA MET A 274 -17.72 13.31 -3.71
C MET A 274 -18.26 14.52 -2.95
#